data_AF-A0A965R1R0-F1
#
_entry.id   AF-A0A965R1R0-F1
#
_cell.length_a   1.000
_cell.length_b   1.000
_cell.length_c   1.000
_cell.angle_alpha   90.00
_cell.angle_beta   90.00
_cell.angle_gamma   90.00
#
_symmetry.space_group_name_H-M   'P 1'
#
loop_
_entity.id
_entity.type
_entity.pdbx_description
1 polymer ?
#
loop_
_entity_poly.entity_id
_entity_poly.type
_entity_poly.pdbx_seq_one_letter_code
_entity_poly.pdbx_strand_id
1 'polypeptide(L)'
;MQYAKSITGFSDLKYDYHKVGIFMQSIARIGQLSGYGNVTLAFGQTFGNVPYPLLEVHPGNQTLIFEDGCYNMMGYNEFITDRFASLWWQHHLEGLILNKVPYLIGAGVKGSLSPVDL
;
A
#
# COMPACT_ATOMS: atom_id res chain seq x y z
N MET A 1 11.01 -0.32 -8.91
CA MET A 1 12.19 -0.49 -8.02
C MET A 1 12.89 0.85 -7.90
N GLN A 2 13.30 1.20 -6.69
CA GLN A 2 13.93 2.49 -6.37
C GLN A 2 15.24 2.26 -5.62
N TYR A 3 16.25 3.06 -5.94
CA TYR A 3 17.54 3.06 -5.29
C TYR A 3 18.00 4.50 -5.06
N ALA A 4 18.48 4.80 -3.87
CA ALA A 4 19.04 6.09 -3.52
C ALA A 4 20.34 5.90 -2.74
N LYS A 5 21.32 6.77 -3.01
CA LYS A 5 22.60 6.82 -2.30
C LYS A 5 22.90 8.26 -1.91
N SER A 6 23.49 8.48 -0.73
CA SER A 6 24.02 9.78 -0.35
C SER A 6 25.11 10.27 -1.30
N ILE A 7 25.08 11.56 -1.63
CA ILE A 7 26.13 12.22 -2.40
C ILE A 7 27.23 12.65 -1.42
N THR A 8 28.39 12.01 -1.50
CA THR A 8 29.58 12.38 -0.75
C THR A 8 30.42 13.33 -1.62
N GLY A 9 30.55 14.61 -1.21
CA GLY A 9 31.37 15.58 -1.93
C GLY A 9 30.99 17.06 -1.76
N PHE A 10 29.78 17.35 -1.26
CA PHE A 10 29.41 18.69 -0.80
C PHE A 10 29.65 18.79 0.71
N SER A 11 30.29 19.88 1.13
CA SER A 11 30.76 20.13 2.51
C SER A 11 29.70 19.78 3.57
N ASP A 12 30.11 18.97 4.55
CA ASP A 12 29.40 18.60 5.80
C ASP A 12 28.34 17.49 5.81
N LEU A 13 28.15 16.73 4.72
CA LEU A 13 27.33 15.51 4.76
C LEU A 13 28.04 14.37 5.52
N LYS A 14 27.70 14.20 6.81
CA LYS A 14 28.27 13.17 7.71
C LYS A 14 27.65 11.77 7.60
N TYR A 15 26.70 11.56 6.70
CA TYR A 15 25.92 10.32 6.61
C TYR A 15 26.12 9.63 5.26
N ASP A 16 26.77 8.47 5.29
CA ASP A 16 26.88 7.56 4.14
C ASP A 16 25.77 6.51 4.25
N TYR A 17 24.84 6.53 3.31
CA TYR A 17 23.70 5.61 3.31
C TYR A 17 23.28 5.16 1.91
N HIS A 18 22.72 3.96 1.89
CA HIS A 18 22.15 3.33 0.72
C HIS A 18 20.72 2.94 1.04
N LYS A 19 19.77 3.31 0.20
CA LYS A 19 18.36 2.94 0.34
C LYS A 19 17.93 2.15 -0.88
N VAL A 20 17.36 1.00 -0.62
CA VAL A 20 16.79 0.12 -1.66
C VAL A 20 15.31 -0.06 -1.34
N GLY A 21 14.47 0.08 -2.35
CA GLY A 21 13.04 -0.16 -2.25
C GLY A 21 12.51 -0.91 -3.47
N ILE A 22 11.63 -1.87 -3.22
CA ILE A 22 10.89 -2.61 -4.23
C ILE A 22 9.42 -2.36 -3.98
N PHE A 23 8.72 -1.98 -5.05
CA PHE A 23 7.29 -1.74 -5.05
C PHE A 23 6.69 -2.51 -6.20
N MET A 24 5.68 -3.33 -5.92
CA MET A 24 5.01 -4.20 -6.88
C MET A 24 3.51 -4.08 -6.67
N GLN A 25 2.80 -3.83 -7.75
CA GLN A 25 1.34 -3.83 -7.79
C GLN A 25 0.88 -4.87 -8.80
N SER A 26 -0.13 -5.65 -8.43
CA SER A 26 -0.71 -6.65 -9.30
C SER A 26 -2.20 -6.78 -9.03
N ILE A 27 -2.96 -7.05 -10.09
CA ILE A 27 -4.38 -7.37 -10.00
C ILE A 27 -4.51 -8.89 -10.03
N ALA A 28 -4.85 -9.49 -8.90
CA ALA A 28 -5.13 -10.90 -8.77
C ALA A 28 -6.60 -11.18 -9.13
N ARG A 29 -6.85 -11.88 -10.23
CA ARG A 29 -8.20 -12.36 -10.59
C ARG A 29 -8.49 -13.64 -9.81
N ILE A 30 -9.46 -13.63 -8.90
CA ILE A 30 -9.66 -14.73 -7.91
C ILE A 30 -10.65 -15.80 -8.43
N GLY A 31 -11.02 -15.71 -9.71
CA GLY A 31 -11.92 -16.64 -10.38
C GLY A 31 -13.12 -15.92 -10.97
N GLN A 32 -13.87 -16.61 -11.84
CA GLN A 32 -15.02 -16.04 -12.56
C GLN A 32 -16.19 -15.61 -11.65
N LEU A 33 -16.20 -16.04 -10.38
CA LEU A 33 -17.33 -15.84 -9.46
C LEU A 33 -17.02 -14.94 -8.26
N SER A 34 -15.74 -14.68 -7.97
CA SER A 34 -15.27 -14.03 -6.73
C SER A 34 -14.62 -12.67 -6.97
N GLY A 35 -14.70 -12.14 -8.18
CA GLY A 35 -14.17 -10.83 -8.54
C GLY A 35 -12.64 -10.78 -8.60
N TYR A 36 -12.06 -9.63 -8.26
CA TYR A 36 -10.63 -9.36 -8.37
C TYR A 36 -10.07 -8.72 -7.09
N GLY A 37 -8.79 -8.92 -6.84
CA GLY A 37 -8.06 -8.30 -5.75
C GLY A 37 -6.91 -7.43 -6.26
N ASN A 38 -6.78 -6.22 -5.74
CA ASN A 38 -5.58 -5.42 -5.92
C ASN A 38 -4.59 -5.77 -4.81
N VAL A 39 -3.40 -6.19 -5.21
CA VAL A 39 -2.32 -6.57 -4.30
C VAL A 39 -1.18 -5.61 -4.51
N THR A 40 -0.80 -4.91 -3.44
CA THR A 40 0.39 -4.07 -3.42
C THR A 40 1.37 -4.65 -2.41
N LEU A 41 2.59 -4.88 -2.86
CA LEU A 41 3.71 -5.31 -2.04
C LEU A 41 4.78 -4.22 -2.07
N ALA A 42 5.25 -3.81 -0.90
CA ALA A 42 6.41 -2.93 -0.79
C ALA A 42 7.42 -3.53 0.18
N PHE A 43 8.68 -3.46 -0.19
CA PHE A 43 9.80 -3.89 0.63
C PHE A 43 10.87 -2.83 0.54
N GLY A 44 11.56 -2.55 1.65
CA GLY A 44 12.68 -1.63 1.58
C GLY A 44 13.62 -1.77 2.76
N GLN A 45 14.85 -1.36 2.50
CA GLN A 45 15.91 -1.37 3.48
C GLN A 45 16.85 -0.18 3.26
N THR A 46 17.16 0.50 4.35
CA THR A 46 18.16 1.55 4.45
C THR A 46 19.39 0.97 5.15
N PHE A 47 20.53 1.08 4.52
CA PHE A 47 21.83 0.65 5.02
C PHE A 47 22.64 1.88 5.39
N GLY A 48 23.25 1.86 6.58
CA GLY A 48 24.00 2.99 7.13
C GLY A 48 23.33 3.56 8.37
N ASN A 49 24.07 4.35 9.15
CA ASN A 49 23.52 5.08 10.29
C ASN A 49 22.97 6.41 9.78
N VAL A 50 21.65 6.52 9.68
CA VAL A 50 20.96 7.75 9.26
C VAL A 50 20.11 8.29 10.40
N PRO A 51 19.98 9.62 10.52
CA PRO A 51 19.05 10.23 11.45
C PRO A 51 17.60 9.86 11.10
N TYR A 52 16.75 9.87 12.12
CA TYR A 52 15.33 9.51 12.06
C TYR A 52 14.54 10.08 10.85
N PRO A 53 14.73 11.35 10.43
CA PRO A 53 13.98 11.90 9.29
C PRO A 53 14.31 11.28 7.93
N LEU A 54 15.42 10.54 7.81
CA LEU A 54 15.83 9.89 6.56
C LEU A 54 15.37 8.43 6.45
N LEU A 55 14.84 7.87 7.54
CA LEU A 55 14.26 6.52 7.56
C LEU A 55 12.90 6.48 6.85
N GLU A 56 12.44 5.28 6.51
CA GLU A 56 11.11 5.14 5.90
C GLU A 56 10.03 5.40 6.94
N VAL A 57 9.06 6.23 6.57
CA VAL A 57 7.89 6.54 7.38
C VAL A 57 6.69 5.79 6.82
N HIS A 58 6.07 4.95 7.64
CA HIS A 58 4.86 4.24 7.24
C HIS A 58 3.63 5.12 7.49
N PRO A 59 2.81 5.40 6.47
CA PRO A 59 1.64 6.25 6.63
C PRO A 59 0.57 5.55 7.46
N GLY A 60 0.26 6.11 8.63
CA GLY A 60 -0.88 5.72 9.45
C GLY A 60 -2.11 6.58 9.14
N ASN A 61 -3.30 6.04 9.40
CA ASN A 61 -4.56 6.77 9.29
C ASN A 61 -5.27 6.77 10.65
N GLN A 62 -5.39 7.96 11.25
CA GLN A 62 -6.10 8.16 12.52
C GLN A 62 -7.59 8.49 12.34
N THR A 63 -8.04 8.66 11.10
CA THR A 63 -9.44 8.92 10.81
C THR A 63 -10.24 7.62 10.77
N LEU A 64 -11.56 7.75 10.86
CA LEU A 64 -12.48 6.61 10.76
C LEU A 64 -12.73 6.18 9.31
N ILE A 65 -12.30 6.98 8.33
CA ILE A 65 -12.56 6.75 6.91
C ILE A 65 -11.37 6.00 6.33
N PHE A 66 -11.64 4.98 5.53
CA PHE A 66 -10.61 4.21 4.84
C PHE A 66 -9.90 5.07 3.79
N GLU A 67 -8.58 5.03 3.80
CA GLU A 67 -7.71 5.68 2.81
C GLU A 67 -6.73 4.66 2.23
N ASP A 68 -6.56 4.71 0.91
CA ASP A 68 -5.68 3.80 0.20
C ASP A 68 -4.21 4.05 0.57
N GLY A 69 -3.49 2.96 0.87
CA GLY A 69 -2.08 3.00 1.19
C GLY A 69 -1.76 3.41 2.64
N CYS A 70 -2.75 3.77 3.46
CA CYS A 70 -2.56 4.12 4.87
C CYS A 70 -3.05 3.03 5.82
N TYR A 71 -2.38 2.86 6.96
CA TYR A 71 -2.74 1.87 7.97
C TYR A 71 -3.69 2.47 9.01
N ASN A 72 -4.96 2.04 9.02
CA ASN A 72 -5.95 2.52 10.00
C ASN A 72 -5.66 2.14 11.46
N MET A 73 -4.75 1.18 11.67
CA MET A 73 -4.36 0.73 13.01
C MET A 73 -3.03 1.34 13.49
N MET A 74 -2.53 2.35 12.79
CA MET A 74 -1.29 3.08 13.12
C MET A 74 -1.58 4.57 13.18
N GLY A 75 -1.00 5.24 14.16
CA GLY A 75 -0.97 6.69 14.25
C GLY A 75 -0.01 7.33 13.24
N TYR A 76 -0.08 8.66 13.13
CA TYR A 76 0.85 9.40 12.27
C TYR A 76 2.29 9.27 12.76
N ASN A 77 3.19 8.87 11.85
CA ASN A 77 4.62 8.71 12.09
C ASN A 77 4.96 7.78 13.27
N GLU A 78 4.04 6.89 13.65
CA GLU A 78 4.24 6.00 14.79
C GLU A 78 5.36 4.99 14.53
N PHE A 79 5.52 4.57 13.28
CA PHE A 79 6.51 3.60 12.88
C PHE A 79 7.44 4.18 11.83
N ILE A 80 8.70 4.36 12.23
CA ILE A 80 9.79 4.81 11.38
C ILE A 80 10.90 3.76 11.46
N THR A 81 11.22 3.17 10.32
CA THR A 81 12.02 1.95 10.25
C THR A 81 13.11 2.04 9.19
N ASP A 82 14.26 1.43 9.46
CA ASP A 82 15.31 1.19 8.47
C ASP A 82 14.94 0.06 7.51
N ARG A 83 14.13 -0.92 7.96
CA ARG A 83 13.68 -2.08 7.19
C ARG A 83 12.17 -2.26 7.29
N PHE A 84 11.53 -2.52 6.16
CA PHE A 84 10.11 -2.75 6.13
C PHE A 84 9.67 -3.75 5.07
N ALA A 85 8.53 -4.37 5.36
CA ALA A 85 7.76 -5.18 4.44
C ALA A 85 6.29 -4.84 4.64
N SER A 86 5.62 -4.49 3.55
CA SER A 86 4.26 -4.00 3.54
C SER A 86 3.44 -4.77 2.51
N LEU A 87 2.24 -5.15 2.90
CA LEU A 87 1.25 -5.80 2.06
C LEU A 87 -0.06 -5.03 2.19
N TRP A 88 -0.61 -4.61 1.06
CA TRP A 88 -1.98 -4.14 0.95
C TRP A 88 -2.74 -5.05 0.02
N TRP A 89 -3.91 -5.48 0.50
CA TRP A 89 -4.82 -6.34 -0.25
C TRP A 89 -6.21 -5.72 -0.21
N GLN A 90 -6.73 -5.37 -1.38
CA GLN A 90 -8.09 -4.90 -1.54
C GLN A 90 -8.84 -5.91 -2.37
N HIS A 91 -10.01 -6.34 -1.92
CA HIS A 91 -10.80 -7.35 -2.61
C HIS A 91 -12.12 -6.77 -3.08
N HIS A 92 -12.32 -6.79 -4.40
CA HIS A 92 -13.56 -6.43 -5.07
C HIS A 92 -14.35 -7.71 -5.31
N LEU A 93 -15.45 -7.88 -4.56
CA LEU A 93 -16.27 -9.08 -4.57
C LEU A 93 -17.23 -9.17 -5.77
N GLU A 94 -17.35 -8.13 -6.59
CA GLU A 94 -18.22 -8.09 -7.79
C GLU A 94 -19.64 -8.66 -7.55
N GLY A 95 -20.23 -8.31 -6.41
CA GLY A 95 -21.59 -8.73 -6.06
C GLY A 95 -21.72 -10.16 -5.48
N LEU A 96 -20.64 -10.90 -5.21
CA LEU A 96 -20.71 -12.25 -4.62
C LEU A 96 -21.55 -12.33 -3.33
N ILE A 97 -21.42 -11.31 -2.46
CA ILE A 97 -22.16 -11.22 -1.19
C ILE A 97 -23.47 -10.47 -1.37
N LEU A 98 -23.44 -9.34 -2.08
CA LEU A 98 -24.58 -8.43 -2.21
C LEU A 98 -25.72 -9.00 -3.08
N ASN A 99 -25.41 -9.84 -4.07
CA ASN A 99 -26.40 -10.53 -4.92
C ASN A 99 -27.12 -11.69 -4.21
N LYS A 100 -26.73 -12.05 -2.98
CA LYS A 100 -27.39 -13.13 -2.22
C LYS A 100 -28.42 -12.62 -1.21
N VAL A 101 -28.52 -11.30 -1.02
CA VAL A 101 -29.51 -10.70 -0.11
C VAL A 101 -30.70 -10.20 -0.93
N PRO A 102 -31.86 -10.87 -0.88
CA PRO A 102 -33.00 -10.56 -1.76
C PRO A 102 -33.53 -9.13 -1.62
N TYR A 103 -33.37 -8.50 -0.46
CA TYR A 103 -33.79 -7.11 -0.22
C TYR A 103 -32.93 -6.05 -0.93
N LEU A 104 -31.68 -6.34 -1.29
CA LEU A 104 -30.77 -5.39 -1.96
C LEU A 104 -30.94 -5.37 -3.48
N ILE A 105 -31.39 -6.48 -4.06
CA ILE A 105 -31.59 -6.62 -5.51
C ILE A 105 -32.75 -5.75 -6.01
N GLY A 106 -33.76 -5.49 -5.17
CA GLY A 106 -34.87 -4.59 -5.49
C GLY A 106 -34.46 -3.11 -5.63
N ALA A 107 -33.28 -2.73 -5.13
CA ALA A 107 -32.78 -1.35 -5.15
C ALA A 107 -31.92 -1.00 -6.38
N GLY A 108 -31.74 -1.92 -7.34
CA GLY A 108 -31.07 -1.62 -8.61
C GLY A 108 -29.55 -1.46 -8.55
N VAL A 109 -28.90 -1.88 -7.47
CA VAL A 109 -27.43 -1.81 -7.32
C VAL A 109 -26.75 -2.88 -8.19
N LYS A 110 -26.36 -2.53 -9.42
CA LYS A 110 -25.48 -3.35 -10.26
C LYS A 110 -24.02 -3.02 -9.95
N GLY A 111 -23.36 -3.89 -9.19
CA GLY A 111 -21.94 -3.77 -8.83
C GLY A 111 -21.03 -4.50 -9.80
N SER A 112 -20.85 -3.95 -11.01
CA SER A 112 -19.88 -4.45 -12.00
C SER A 112 -19.16 -3.27 -12.64
N LEU A 113 -18.04 -2.85 -12.06
CA LEU A 113 -17.07 -1.98 -12.73
C LEU A 113 -15.75 -2.74 -12.82
N SER A 114 -15.49 -3.24 -14.03
CA SER A 114 -14.27 -3.96 -14.37
C SER A 114 -13.12 -2.96 -14.53
N PRO A 115 -11.88 -3.28 -14.11
CA PRO A 115 -10.71 -2.43 -14.37
C PRO A 115 -10.38 -2.20 -15.85
N VAL A 116 -11.11 -2.83 -16.77
CA VAL A 116 -10.95 -2.70 -18.23
C VAL A 116 -11.82 -1.57 -18.80
N ASP A 117 -12.66 -0.94 -17.96
CA ASP A 117 -13.59 0.13 -18.35
C ASP A 117 -13.06 1.56 -18.03
N LEU A 118 -11.74 1.72 -17.82
CA LEU A 118 -11.04 3.01 -17.57
C LEU A 118 -9.83 3.19 -18.49
#